data_AF-A0A1G3RM39-F1
#
_entry.id   AF-A0A1G3RM39-F1
#
_cell.length_a   1.000
_cell.length_b   1.000
_cell.length_c   1.000
_cell.angle_alpha   90.00
_cell.angle_beta   90.00
_cell.angle_gamma   90.00
#
_symmetry.space_group_name_H-M   'P 1'
#
loop_
_entity.id
_entity.type
_entity.pdbx_description
1 polymer ?
#
loop_
_entity_poly.entity_id
_entity_poly.type
_entity_poly.pdbx_seq_one_letter_code
_entity_poly.pdbx_strand_id
1 'polypeptide(L)'
;MPQSRVGSLAKLISENFRGVWVLLSETTNFLSRTQLLAQYEGQLREWRAILQSSHNNNELALTVKRELIELRKNLRFQGYDLSLGSQILSFDGFRNDACLREGFRRIVLFISDDGVYWLVGEDNHVTLSSFLEERMDQLRVRQIRERHYLWYLRRKNELVFSGSDTELKEDFERLKRIGEANPMLFLSSLKSLR
;
A
#
# COMPACT_ATOMS: atom_id res chain seq x y z
N MET A 1 -37.53 36.71 -1.82
CA MET A 1 -36.05 36.74 -1.88
C MET A 1 -35.54 35.33 -2.17
N PRO A 2 -35.14 34.97 -3.41
CA PRO A 2 -34.62 33.64 -3.71
C PRO A 2 -33.08 33.66 -3.73
N GLN A 3 -32.44 33.35 -2.61
CA GLN A 3 -31.02 32.99 -2.57
C GLN A 3 -30.92 31.57 -2.01
N SER A 4 -30.57 30.57 -2.84
CA SER A 4 -29.99 29.29 -2.36
C SER A 4 -29.63 28.26 -3.45
N ARG A 5 -30.07 28.39 -4.71
CA ARG A 5 -29.77 27.35 -5.73
C ARG A 5 -28.34 27.38 -6.26
N VAL A 6 -27.71 28.56 -6.36
CA VAL A 6 -26.36 28.72 -6.93
C VAL A 6 -25.26 28.17 -6.02
N GLY A 7 -25.41 28.28 -4.70
CA GLY A 7 -24.45 27.76 -3.73
C GLY A 7 -24.41 26.22 -3.63
N SER A 8 -25.50 25.54 -3.97
CA SER A 8 -25.59 24.07 -4.00
C SER A 8 -24.83 23.49 -5.21
N LEU A 9 -25.01 24.06 -6.40
CA LEU A 9 -24.33 23.62 -7.62
C LEU A 9 -22.82 23.87 -7.59
N ALA A 10 -22.37 25.04 -7.12
CA ALA A 10 -20.94 25.34 -6.99
C ALA A 10 -20.23 24.39 -6.00
N LYS A 11 -20.91 24.00 -4.91
CA LYS A 11 -20.41 23.00 -3.96
C LYS A 11 -20.30 21.62 -4.60
N LEU A 12 -21.34 21.16 -5.30
CA LEU A 12 -21.35 19.86 -5.98
C LEU A 12 -20.27 19.76 -7.08
N ILE A 13 -20.04 20.86 -7.79
CA ILE A 13 -18.98 20.96 -8.79
C ILE A 13 -17.61 20.90 -8.10
N SER A 14 -17.38 21.72 -7.07
CA SER A 14 -16.13 21.73 -6.31
C SER A 14 -15.81 20.36 -5.68
N GLU A 15 -16.81 19.66 -5.14
CA GLU A 15 -16.68 18.32 -4.59
C GLU A 15 -16.32 17.28 -5.66
N ASN A 16 -16.94 17.35 -6.84
CA ASN A 16 -16.62 16.48 -7.97
C ASN A 16 -15.19 16.70 -8.47
N PHE A 17 -14.77 17.96 -8.65
CA PHE A 17 -13.40 18.30 -9.05
C PHE A 17 -12.37 17.79 -8.04
N ARG A 18 -12.62 18.01 -6.74
CA ARG A 18 -11.75 17.51 -5.68
C ARG A 18 -11.65 15.99 -5.70
N GLY A 19 -12.76 15.29 -5.96
CA GLY A 19 -12.79 13.84 -6.10
C GLY A 19 -11.95 13.33 -7.29
N VAL A 20 -12.01 14.00 -8.45
CA VAL A 20 -11.21 13.62 -9.63
C VAL A 20 -9.71 13.86 -9.39
N TRP A 21 -9.35 14.97 -8.75
CA TRP A 21 -7.98 15.26 -8.35
C TRP A 21 -7.40 14.22 -7.39
N VAL A 22 -8.17 13.81 -6.39
CA VAL A 22 -7.78 12.73 -5.46
C VAL A 22 -7.58 11.43 -6.23
N LEU A 23 -8.52 11.06 -7.11
CA LEU A 23 -8.43 9.84 -7.91
C LEU A 23 -7.20 9.81 -8.82
N LEU A 24 -6.88 10.94 -9.47
CA LEU A 24 -5.68 11.08 -10.30
C LEU A 24 -4.41 10.95 -9.46
N SER A 25 -4.37 11.59 -8.29
CA SER A 25 -3.24 11.53 -7.37
C SER A 25 -3.00 10.10 -6.86
N GLU A 26 -4.04 9.41 -6.40
CA GLU A 26 -3.97 8.02 -5.96
C GLU A 26 -3.51 7.09 -7.08
N THR A 27 -4.03 7.27 -8.30
CA THR A 27 -3.64 6.46 -9.46
C THR A 27 -2.19 6.73 -9.85
N THR A 28 -1.74 7.98 -9.78
CA THR A 28 -0.32 8.31 -10.00
C THR A 28 0.57 7.68 -8.94
N ASN A 29 0.20 7.77 -7.67
CA ASN A 29 0.98 7.19 -6.56
C ASN A 29 1.05 5.66 -6.65
N PHE A 30 -0.01 5.02 -7.11
CA PHE A 30 0.02 3.60 -7.43
C PHE A 30 1.03 3.33 -8.56
N LEU A 31 0.88 4.02 -9.69
CA LEU A 31 1.71 3.78 -10.87
C LEU A 31 3.19 4.09 -10.60
N SER A 32 3.52 5.11 -9.81
CA SER A 32 4.89 5.46 -9.46
C SER A 32 5.61 4.40 -8.61
N ARG A 33 4.86 3.53 -7.94
CA ARG A 33 5.37 2.39 -7.19
C ARG A 33 5.39 1.10 -8.01
N THR A 34 5.12 1.19 -9.30
CA THR A 34 5.16 0.08 -10.24
C THR A 34 6.07 0.42 -11.43
N GLN A 35 6.49 -0.60 -12.17
CA GLN A 35 7.25 -0.40 -13.41
C GLN A 35 6.40 0.20 -14.55
N LEU A 36 5.09 0.34 -14.37
CA LEU A 36 4.17 0.86 -15.39
C LEU A 36 4.19 2.38 -15.53
N LEU A 37 4.80 3.13 -14.60
CA LEU A 37 4.79 4.60 -14.64
C LEU A 37 5.24 5.13 -16.01
N ALA A 38 6.32 4.58 -16.56
CA ALA A 38 6.88 5.03 -17.83
C ALA A 38 5.88 4.96 -19.01
N GLN A 39 4.94 4.01 -18.98
CA GLN A 39 3.92 3.85 -20.02
C GLN A 39 2.80 4.89 -19.92
N TYR A 40 2.50 5.35 -18.70
CA TYR A 40 1.34 6.22 -18.42
C TYR A 40 1.72 7.66 -18.06
N GLU A 41 3.01 7.97 -17.92
CA GLU A 41 3.47 9.27 -17.42
C GLU A 41 2.98 10.45 -18.28
N GLY A 42 3.03 10.30 -19.60
CA GLY A 42 2.54 11.32 -20.55
C GLY A 42 1.05 11.61 -20.34
N GLN A 43 0.24 10.55 -20.28
CA GLN A 43 -1.21 10.65 -20.05
C GLN A 43 -1.55 11.27 -18.69
N LEU A 44 -0.81 10.90 -17.62
CA LEU A 44 -0.99 11.49 -16.29
C LEU A 44 -0.67 12.99 -16.27
N ARG A 45 0.39 13.43 -16.98
CA ARG A 45 0.72 14.87 -17.09
C ARG A 45 -0.37 15.63 -17.86
N GLU A 46 -0.87 15.06 -18.95
CA GLU A 46 -1.95 15.66 -19.73
C GLU A 46 -3.21 15.84 -18.89
N TRP A 47 -3.65 14.80 -18.17
CA TRP A 47 -4.80 14.91 -17.27
C TRP A 47 -4.60 15.94 -16.16
N ARG A 48 -3.39 16.09 -15.60
CA ARG A 48 -3.10 17.17 -14.64
C ARG A 48 -3.23 18.54 -15.27
N ALA A 49 -2.70 18.74 -16.48
CA ALA A 49 -2.78 20.01 -17.19
C ALA A 49 -4.24 20.38 -17.52
N ILE A 50 -5.04 19.40 -17.96
CA ILE A 50 -6.48 19.56 -18.19
C ILE A 50 -7.17 19.99 -16.90
N LEU A 51 -6.98 19.27 -15.79
CA LEU A 51 -7.65 19.60 -14.52
C LEU A 51 -7.19 20.93 -13.91
N GLN A 52 -5.95 21.38 -14.16
CA GLN A 52 -5.44 22.69 -13.69
C GLN A 52 -6.06 23.84 -14.48
N SER A 53 -6.15 23.69 -15.80
CA SER A 53 -6.71 24.69 -16.70
C SER A 53 -8.24 24.75 -16.66
N SER A 54 -8.90 23.66 -16.28
CA SER A 54 -10.35 23.52 -16.36
C SER A 54 -11.09 23.84 -15.06
N HIS A 55 -10.57 24.73 -14.20
CA HIS A 55 -11.11 24.99 -12.85
C HIS A 55 -12.63 25.35 -12.81
N ASN A 56 -13.20 25.76 -13.97
CA ASN A 56 -14.63 26.05 -14.18
C ASN A 56 -15.32 25.22 -15.28
N ASN A 57 -14.65 24.25 -15.94
CA ASN A 57 -15.24 23.45 -17.03
C ASN A 57 -15.48 21.99 -16.60
N ASN A 58 -16.71 21.70 -16.18
CA ASN A 58 -17.11 20.41 -15.64
C ASN A 58 -17.06 19.25 -16.66
N GLU A 59 -17.23 19.53 -17.96
CA GLU A 59 -17.22 18.48 -18.98
C GLU A 59 -15.85 17.83 -19.13
N LEU A 60 -14.79 18.64 -19.14
CA LEU A 60 -13.41 18.16 -19.22
C LEU A 60 -13.03 17.32 -17.99
N ALA A 61 -13.45 17.75 -16.80
CA ALA A 61 -13.21 16.98 -15.57
C ALA A 61 -13.95 15.63 -15.57
N LEU A 62 -15.16 15.58 -16.12
CA LEU A 62 -15.91 14.33 -16.27
C LEU A 62 -15.31 13.39 -17.32
N THR A 63 -14.71 13.93 -18.38
CA THR A 63 -13.96 13.14 -19.37
C THR A 63 -12.71 12.53 -18.74
N VAL A 64 -11.88 13.34 -18.07
CA VAL A 64 -10.70 12.84 -17.33
C VAL A 64 -11.10 11.80 -16.28
N LYS A 65 -12.21 12.02 -15.56
CA LYS A 65 -12.74 11.03 -14.61
C LYS A 65 -13.07 9.69 -15.27
N ARG A 66 -13.72 9.70 -16.44
CA ARG A 66 -14.09 8.47 -17.17
C ARG A 66 -12.85 7.71 -17.61
N GLU A 67 -11.89 8.40 -18.21
CA GLU A 67 -10.64 7.80 -18.67
C GLU A 67 -9.82 7.24 -17.49
N LEU A 68 -9.75 7.96 -16.36
CA LEU A 68 -9.14 7.45 -15.13
C LEU A 68 -9.81 6.18 -14.61
N ILE A 69 -11.15 6.13 -14.66
CA ILE A 69 -11.90 4.93 -14.25
C ILE A 69 -11.59 3.77 -15.19
N GLU A 70 -11.51 4.00 -16.51
CA GLU A 70 -11.15 2.96 -17.48
C GLU A 70 -9.72 2.46 -17.30
N LEU A 71 -8.75 3.36 -17.13
CA LEU A 71 -7.38 2.99 -16.79
C LEU A 71 -7.34 2.10 -15.54
N ARG A 72 -8.05 2.51 -14.48
CA ARG A 72 -8.13 1.72 -13.24
C ARG A 72 -8.81 0.37 -13.44
N LYS A 73 -9.82 0.27 -14.30
CA LYS A 73 -10.43 -1.03 -14.66
C LYS A 73 -9.44 -1.93 -15.41
N ASN A 74 -8.69 -1.37 -16.36
CA ASN A 74 -7.69 -2.11 -17.12
C ASN A 74 -6.56 -2.63 -16.22
N LEU A 75 -6.07 -1.79 -15.31
CA LEU A 75 -5.08 -2.20 -14.30
C LEU A 75 -5.61 -3.37 -13.45
N ARG A 76 -6.85 -3.30 -12.99
CA ARG A 76 -7.48 -4.42 -12.25
C ARG A 76 -7.60 -5.68 -13.09
N PHE A 77 -7.95 -5.55 -14.38
CA PHE A 77 -8.03 -6.69 -15.29
C PHE A 77 -6.67 -7.36 -15.50
N GLN A 78 -5.58 -6.59 -15.46
CA GLN A 78 -4.21 -7.08 -15.47
C GLN A 78 -3.75 -7.67 -14.13
N GLY A 79 -4.63 -7.73 -13.12
CA GLY A 79 -4.34 -8.29 -11.80
C GLY A 79 -3.82 -7.28 -10.76
N TYR A 80 -3.74 -5.99 -11.10
CA TYR A 80 -3.28 -4.98 -10.16
C TYR A 80 -4.35 -4.61 -9.12
N ASP A 81 -3.95 -4.61 -7.85
CA ASP A 81 -4.79 -4.14 -6.76
C ASP A 81 -4.51 -2.66 -6.44
N LEU A 82 -5.35 -1.79 -7.00
CA LEU A 82 -5.25 -0.34 -6.82
C LEU A 82 -5.49 0.12 -5.37
N SER A 83 -6.08 -0.70 -4.51
CA SER A 83 -6.26 -0.37 -3.08
C SER A 83 -4.91 -0.28 -2.35
N LEU A 84 -3.87 -0.92 -2.89
CA LEU A 84 -2.51 -0.87 -2.36
C LEU A 84 -1.84 0.48 -2.62
N GLY A 85 -2.29 1.25 -3.63
CA GLY A 85 -1.74 2.56 -3.97
C GLY A 85 -1.94 3.60 -2.86
N SER A 86 -3.03 3.46 -2.08
CA SER A 86 -3.28 4.28 -0.90
C SER A 86 -2.63 3.74 0.36
N GLN A 87 -2.09 2.51 0.33
CA GLN A 87 -1.46 1.92 1.50
C GLN A 87 -0.02 2.41 1.67
N ILE A 88 0.41 2.55 2.91
CA ILE A 88 1.75 2.98 3.30
C ILE A 88 2.40 1.83 4.07
N LEU A 89 3.63 1.51 3.73
CA LEU A 89 4.50 0.65 4.52
C LEU A 89 5.47 1.54 5.28
N SER A 90 5.54 1.40 6.59
CA SER A 90 6.45 2.16 7.44
C SER A 90 7.21 1.24 8.41
N PHE A 91 8.39 1.70 8.80
CA PHE A 91 9.30 0.97 9.69
C PHE A 91 9.59 1.84 10.91
N ASP A 92 9.23 1.36 12.09
CA ASP A 92 9.27 2.11 13.35
C ASP A 92 10.12 1.38 14.39
N GLY A 93 11.43 1.48 14.23
CA GLY A 93 12.43 1.07 15.23
C GLY A 93 12.25 -0.33 15.80
N PHE A 94 12.58 -0.48 17.07
CA PHE A 94 12.51 -1.73 17.83
C PHE A 94 11.48 -1.62 18.95
N ARG A 95 10.80 -2.72 19.23
CA ARG A 95 9.78 -2.81 20.28
C ARG A 95 9.92 -4.12 21.05
N ASN A 96 9.49 -4.08 22.30
CA ASN A 96 9.38 -5.24 23.18
C ASN A 96 7.89 -5.58 23.43
N ASP A 97 7.64 -6.61 24.23
CA ASP A 97 6.29 -7.10 24.56
C ASP A 97 5.32 -6.04 25.10
N ALA A 98 5.79 -4.92 25.63
CA ALA A 98 4.91 -3.85 26.11
C ALA A 98 4.03 -3.27 24.99
N CYS A 99 4.47 -3.35 23.72
CA CYS A 99 3.74 -2.84 22.57
C CYS A 99 2.46 -3.62 22.23
N LEU A 100 2.27 -4.82 22.80
CA LEU A 100 0.99 -5.55 22.71
C LEU A 100 -0.18 -4.69 23.18
N ARG A 101 0.02 -3.89 24.24
CA ARG A 101 -1.02 -2.98 24.77
C ARG A 101 -1.32 -1.81 23.84
N GLU A 102 -0.41 -1.49 22.93
CA GLU A 102 -0.58 -0.47 21.89
C GLU A 102 -1.25 -1.04 20.62
N GLY A 103 -1.61 -2.33 20.64
CA GLY A 103 -2.28 -3.04 19.56
C GLY A 103 -1.34 -3.73 18.58
N PHE A 104 -0.03 -3.71 18.81
CA PHE A 104 0.91 -4.48 17.99
C PHE A 104 0.68 -5.98 18.18
N ARG A 105 0.99 -6.74 17.13
CA ARG A 105 0.92 -8.20 17.14
C ARG A 105 2.21 -8.78 16.60
N ARG A 106 2.56 -10.00 17.04
CA ARG A 106 3.77 -10.69 16.57
C ARG A 106 3.58 -11.20 15.15
N ILE A 107 4.60 -11.04 14.33
CA ILE A 107 4.68 -11.63 13.00
C ILE A 107 6.09 -12.14 12.76
N VAL A 108 6.20 -13.31 12.14
CA VAL A 108 7.44 -13.78 11.53
C VAL A 108 7.27 -13.72 10.02
N LEU A 109 8.28 -13.22 9.32
CA LEU A 109 8.26 -13.01 7.89
C LEU A 109 9.51 -13.60 7.25
N PHE A 110 9.34 -14.44 6.24
CA PHE A 110 10.41 -14.99 5.42
C PHE A 110 10.33 -14.43 4.01
N ILE A 111 11.48 -14.00 3.48
CA ILE A 111 11.64 -13.57 2.10
C ILE A 111 12.38 -14.67 1.35
N SER A 112 11.80 -15.10 0.24
CA SER A 112 12.40 -16.06 -0.70
C SER A 112 12.38 -15.49 -2.11
N ASP A 113 12.95 -16.23 -3.05
CA ASP A 113 12.95 -15.89 -4.48
C ASP A 113 11.53 -15.77 -5.04
N ASP A 114 10.62 -16.61 -4.56
CA ASP A 114 9.25 -16.73 -5.07
C ASP A 114 8.26 -15.79 -4.35
N GLY A 115 8.70 -15.13 -3.28
CA GLY A 115 7.90 -14.12 -2.59
C GLY A 115 8.07 -14.08 -1.07
N VAL A 116 7.09 -13.44 -0.43
CA VAL A 116 7.05 -13.19 1.02
C VAL A 116 6.04 -14.11 1.70
N TYR A 117 6.51 -14.83 2.71
CA TYR A 117 5.75 -15.76 3.53
C TYR A 117 5.73 -15.26 4.97
N TRP A 118 4.63 -15.49 5.68
CA TRP A 118 4.48 -14.92 7.01
C TRP A 118 3.56 -15.75 7.90
N LEU A 119 3.73 -15.57 9.21
CA LEU A 119 2.86 -16.11 10.25
C LEU A 119 2.65 -15.10 11.36
N VAL A 120 1.39 -14.86 11.72
CA VAL A 120 0.98 -14.06 12.88
C VAL A 120 0.44 -14.98 13.95
N GLY A 121 0.78 -14.72 15.21
CA GLY A 121 0.20 -15.45 16.33
C GLY A 121 0.54 -14.81 17.66
N GLU A 122 0.06 -15.44 18.73
CA GLU A 122 0.27 -14.98 20.11
C GLU A 122 1.52 -15.58 20.74
N ASP A 123 2.01 -16.71 20.21
CA ASP A 123 3.28 -17.33 20.59
C ASP A 123 4.48 -16.40 20.36
N ASN A 124 5.60 -16.70 21.03
CA ASN A 124 6.83 -15.95 20.81
C ASN A 124 7.37 -16.13 19.37
N HIS A 125 8.21 -15.19 18.94
CA HIS A 125 8.75 -15.16 17.58
C HIS A 125 9.53 -16.42 17.17
N VAL A 126 10.21 -17.07 18.11
CA VAL A 126 10.95 -18.31 17.84
C VAL A 126 9.99 -19.45 17.51
N THR A 127 8.93 -19.62 18.32
CA THR A 127 7.89 -20.63 18.09
C THR A 127 7.16 -20.38 16.76
N LEU A 128 6.77 -19.12 16.50
CA LEU A 128 6.14 -18.76 15.22
C LEU A 128 7.05 -19.04 14.03
N SER A 129 8.36 -18.84 14.18
CA SER A 129 9.33 -19.16 13.14
C SER A 129 9.38 -20.65 12.85
N SER A 130 9.41 -21.50 13.88
CA SER A 130 9.39 -22.96 13.69
C SER A 130 8.14 -23.43 12.96
N PHE A 131 6.96 -22.89 13.30
CA PHE A 131 5.72 -23.21 12.58
C PHE A 131 5.73 -22.72 11.13
N LEU A 132 6.30 -21.53 10.88
CA LEU A 132 6.44 -21.04 9.52
C LEU A 132 7.42 -21.91 8.72
N GLU A 133 8.55 -22.30 9.30
CA GLU A 133 9.51 -23.21 8.65
C GLU A 133 8.88 -24.55 8.28
N GLU A 134 8.15 -25.18 9.21
CA GLU A 134 7.45 -26.44 8.93
C GLU A 134 6.45 -26.29 7.76
N ARG A 135 5.71 -25.16 7.74
CA ARG A 135 4.78 -24.86 6.64
C ARG A 135 5.51 -24.65 5.31
N MET A 136 6.68 -24.01 5.32
CA MET A 136 7.49 -23.80 4.11
C MET A 136 8.02 -25.11 3.54
N ASP A 137 8.45 -26.02 4.42
CA ASP A 137 8.92 -27.35 4.03
C ASP A 137 7.79 -28.17 3.36
N GLN A 138 6.58 -28.11 3.92
CA GLN A 138 5.39 -28.75 3.33
C GLN A 138 5.06 -28.18 1.95
N LEU A 139 5.19 -26.86 1.77
CA LEU A 139 4.99 -26.18 0.49
C LEU A 139 6.18 -26.33 -0.48
N ARG A 140 7.26 -27.00 -0.05
CA ARG A 140 8.52 -27.17 -0.80
C ARG A 140 9.11 -25.84 -1.25
N VAL A 141 8.89 -24.77 -0.50
CA VAL A 141 9.54 -23.50 -0.79
C VAL A 141 10.99 -23.63 -0.36
N ARG A 142 11.89 -23.57 -1.33
CA ARG A 142 13.33 -23.68 -1.12
C ARG A 142 13.94 -22.29 -1.27
N GLN A 143 15.06 -22.04 -0.58
CA GLN A 143 15.82 -20.78 -0.65
C GLN A 143 15.17 -19.59 0.08
N ILE A 144 15.01 -19.73 1.40
CA ILE A 144 14.74 -18.57 2.26
C ILE A 144 16.00 -17.69 2.29
N ARG A 145 15.89 -16.46 1.79
CA ARG A 145 16.97 -15.48 1.76
C ARG A 145 17.08 -14.71 3.07
N GLU A 146 15.94 -14.26 3.60
CA GLU A 146 15.88 -13.48 4.83
C GLU A 146 14.75 -13.97 5.74
N ARG A 147 14.99 -13.88 7.05
CA ARG A 147 14.04 -14.18 8.11
C ARG A 147 13.95 -12.97 9.02
N HIS A 148 12.73 -12.57 9.35
CA HIS A 148 12.49 -11.39 10.17
C HIS A 148 11.47 -11.69 11.26
N TYR A 149 11.78 -11.21 12.47
CA TYR A 149 11.01 -11.40 13.69
C TYR A 149 10.49 -10.04 14.14
N LEU A 150 9.22 -9.74 13.86
CA LEU A 150 8.73 -8.37 13.92
C LEU A 150 7.48 -8.24 14.78
N TRP A 151 7.21 -7.00 15.16
CA TRP A 151 5.90 -6.53 15.56
C TRP A 151 5.25 -5.84 14.36
N TYR A 152 3.98 -6.09 14.13
CA TYR A 152 3.20 -5.33 13.15
C TYR A 152 2.02 -4.63 13.79
N LEU A 153 1.66 -3.49 13.19
CA LEU A 153 0.44 -2.76 13.51
C LEU A 153 -0.20 -2.23 12.24
N ARG A 154 -1.49 -2.52 12.06
CA ARG A 154 -2.29 -2.01 10.95
C ARG A 154 -3.10 -0.80 11.43
N ARG A 155 -2.89 0.37 10.82
CA ARG A 155 -3.63 1.61 11.13
C ARG A 155 -4.24 2.20 9.86
N LYS A 156 -5.54 1.99 9.65
CA LYS A 156 -6.26 2.46 8.44
C LYS A 156 -5.55 2.01 7.15
N ASN A 157 -4.76 2.90 6.55
CA ASN A 157 -4.02 2.68 5.32
C ASN A 157 -2.53 2.41 5.55
N GLU A 158 -2.06 2.31 6.79
CA GLU A 158 -0.66 2.11 7.11
C GLU A 158 -0.41 0.72 7.71
N LEU A 159 0.64 0.07 7.23
CA LEU A 159 1.25 -1.11 7.84
C LEU A 159 2.58 -0.69 8.45
N VAL A 160 2.65 -0.76 9.77
CA VAL A 160 3.86 -0.45 10.52
C VAL A 160 4.56 -1.75 10.89
N PHE A 161 5.87 -1.83 10.62
CA PHE A 161 6.75 -2.87 11.13
C PHE A 161 7.74 -2.31 12.14
N SER A 162 7.94 -3.05 13.22
CA SER A 162 8.99 -2.77 14.21
C SER A 162 9.78 -4.05 14.48
N GLY A 163 11.10 -3.94 14.62
CA GLY A 163 11.95 -5.06 15.02
C GLY A 163 11.57 -5.57 16.41
N SER A 164 11.62 -6.89 16.60
CA SER A 164 11.49 -7.49 17.94
C SER A 164 12.85 -7.59 18.64
N ASP A 165 12.87 -8.00 19.90
CA ASP A 165 14.12 -8.30 20.62
C ASP A 165 14.87 -9.51 20.03
N THR A 166 14.21 -10.33 19.20
CA THR A 166 14.84 -11.46 18.46
C THR A 166 15.41 -11.02 17.11
N GLU A 167 15.05 -9.83 16.63
CA GLU A 167 15.53 -9.30 15.35
C GLU A 167 16.89 -8.61 15.53
N LEU A 168 17.85 -8.94 14.67
CA LEU A 168 19.12 -8.21 14.63
C LEU A 168 18.94 -6.84 13.98
N LYS A 169 19.70 -5.86 14.45
CA LYS A 169 19.65 -4.49 13.91
C LYS A 169 19.95 -4.45 12.42
N GLU A 170 20.98 -5.18 12.00
CA GLU A 170 21.42 -5.25 10.61
C GLU A 170 20.35 -5.90 9.72
N ASP A 171 19.60 -6.86 10.25
CA ASP A 171 18.54 -7.59 9.53
C ASP A 171 17.32 -6.69 9.35
N PHE A 172 16.92 -5.97 10.40
CA PHE A 172 15.84 -5.00 10.32
C PHE A 172 16.15 -3.86 9.33
N GLU A 173 17.38 -3.34 9.31
CA GLU A 173 17.78 -2.31 8.36
C GLU A 173 17.87 -2.84 6.92
N ARG A 174 18.13 -4.13 6.71
CA ARG A 174 18.01 -4.75 5.36
C ARG A 174 16.55 -4.83 4.94
N LEU A 175 15.68 -5.36 5.81
CA LEU A 175 14.24 -5.42 5.56
C LEU A 175 13.69 -4.04 5.21
N LYS A 176 14.03 -3.02 5.99
CA LYS A 176 13.60 -1.64 5.76
C LYS A 176 13.99 -1.17 4.36
N ARG A 177 15.25 -1.34 3.96
CA ARG A 177 15.72 -0.98 2.61
C ARG A 177 14.95 -1.72 1.51
N ILE A 178 14.67 -3.00 1.69
CA ILE A 178 13.90 -3.81 0.73
C ILE A 178 12.45 -3.32 0.64
N GLY A 179 11.82 -3.04 1.79
CA GLY A 179 10.45 -2.54 1.86
C GLY A 179 10.29 -1.11 1.33
N GLU A 180 11.28 -0.25 1.54
CA GLU A 180 11.27 1.11 0.98
C GLU A 180 11.50 1.10 -0.54
N ALA A 181 12.36 0.21 -1.04
CA ALA A 181 12.60 0.04 -2.47
C ALA A 181 11.44 -0.64 -3.21
N ASN A 182 10.77 -1.60 -2.57
CA ASN A 182 9.65 -2.35 -3.14
C ASN A 182 8.51 -2.54 -2.13
N PRO A 183 7.76 -1.48 -1.79
CA PRO A 183 6.68 -1.56 -0.81
C PRO A 183 5.54 -2.45 -1.28
N MET A 184 5.35 -2.57 -2.59
CA MET A 184 4.27 -3.36 -3.19
C MET A 184 4.44 -4.86 -2.95
N LEU A 185 5.67 -5.36 -2.86
CA LEU A 185 5.95 -6.75 -2.49
C LEU A 185 5.29 -7.10 -1.14
N PHE A 186 5.50 -6.26 -0.13
CA PHE A 186 4.94 -6.50 1.20
C PHE A 186 3.45 -6.19 1.27
N LEU A 187 3.01 -5.05 0.74
CA LEU A 187 1.61 -4.64 0.83
C LEU A 187 0.67 -5.61 0.11
N SER A 188 1.11 -6.22 -1.00
CA SER A 188 0.34 -7.24 -1.72
C SER A 188 0.32 -8.59 -0.99
N SER A 189 1.47 -9.08 -0.51
CA SER A 189 1.57 -10.34 0.24
C SER A 189 0.88 -10.32 1.61
N LEU A 190 0.76 -9.13 2.21
CA LEU A 190 0.25 -8.92 3.56
C LEU A 190 -1.12 -8.25 3.59
N LYS A 191 -1.82 -8.21 2.46
CA LYS A 191 -3.14 -7.54 2.34
C LYS A 191 -4.21 -8.11 3.28
N SER A 192 -4.07 -9.37 3.70
CA SER A 192 -5.00 -10.05 4.61
C SER A 192 -4.70 -9.80 6.09
N LEU A 193 -3.59 -9.13 6.43
CA LEU A 193 -3.34 -8.68 7.79
C LEU A 193 -4.40 -7.67 8.21
N ARG A 194 -5.07 -7.99 9.32
CA ARG A 194 -6.01 -7.11 10.00
C ARG A 194 -5.35 -6.50 11.22
#